data_AF-A0A5C6U2R3-F1
#
_entry.id   AF-A0A5C6U2R3-F1
#
_cell.length_a   1.000
_cell.length_b   1.000
_cell.length_c   1.000
_cell.angle_alpha   90.00
_cell.angle_beta   90.00
_cell.angle_gamma   90.00
#
_symmetry.space_group_name_H-M   'P 1'
#
loop_
_entity.id
_entity.type
_entity.pdbx_description
1 polymer ?
#
loop_
_entity_poly.entity_id
_entity_poly.type
_entity_poly.pdbx_seq_one_letter_code
_entity_poly.pdbx_strand_id
1 'polypeptide(L)'
;MSLALASALLGAPAFAQTPAGDALRGKALFDNPAQASGNNGLMTCSSCHGSVEARRATISQNTGGAYDPYANIEFGTAMTRLVAALQGQQAMAAFRVLTAQQVSDIAAYRRTRRRPILPTRRN
;
A
#
# COMPACT_ATOMS: atom_id res chain seq x y z
N MET A 1 3.81 -7.15 46.35
CA MET A 1 2.75 -6.14 46.09
C MET A 1 3.49 -4.93 45.54
N SER A 2 3.33 -4.46 44.31
CA SER A 2 2.10 -4.31 43.52
C SER A 2 2.41 -4.32 42.02
N LEU A 3 1.72 -5.16 41.24
CA LEU A 3 1.55 -5.00 39.79
C LEU A 3 0.32 -4.11 39.59
N ALA A 4 0.48 -2.91 39.05
CA ALA A 4 -0.63 -2.14 38.51
C ALA A 4 -0.11 -1.07 37.54
N LEU A 5 0.08 -1.45 36.27
CA LEU A 5 0.10 -0.49 35.16
C LEU A 5 -0.35 -1.16 33.86
N ALA A 6 -1.57 -1.69 33.88
CA ALA A 6 -2.27 -2.15 32.67
C ALA A 6 -3.59 -1.38 32.55
N SER A 7 -3.87 -0.87 31.34
CA SER A 7 -5.22 -0.58 30.78
C SER A 7 -5.45 0.82 30.18
N ALA A 8 -4.44 1.52 29.66
CA ALA A 8 -4.63 2.82 28.97
C ALA A 8 -4.40 2.77 27.44
N LEU A 9 -4.79 1.70 26.73
CA LEU A 9 -4.56 1.56 25.28
C LEU A 9 -5.78 1.10 24.46
N LEU A 10 -7.01 1.32 24.93
CA LEU A 10 -8.19 1.04 24.11
C LEU A 10 -8.53 2.24 23.23
N GLY A 11 -8.01 2.25 22.00
CA GLY A 11 -8.48 3.17 20.97
C GLY A 11 -7.53 3.49 19.81
N ALA A 12 -6.40 2.81 19.64
CA ALA A 12 -5.63 3.00 18.41
C ALA A 12 -6.47 2.44 17.23
N PRO A 13 -6.68 3.21 16.14
CA PRO A 13 -7.36 2.68 14.96
C PRO A 13 -6.60 1.43 14.52
N ALA A 14 -7.30 0.33 14.22
CA ALA A 14 -6.71 -0.99 13.94
C ALA A 14 -5.55 -0.98 12.92
N PHE A 15 -5.51 0.04 12.04
CA PHE A 15 -4.46 0.24 11.05
C PHE A 15 -3.13 0.79 11.62
N ALA A 16 -3.13 1.39 12.81
CA ALA A 16 -1.93 1.95 13.45
C ALA A 16 -0.97 0.86 13.99
N GLN A 17 -1.48 -0.34 14.24
CA GLN A 17 -0.70 -1.51 14.69
C GLN A 17 -0.41 -2.50 13.55
N THR A 18 -0.87 -2.21 12.34
CA THR A 18 -0.66 -3.11 11.20
C THR A 18 0.82 -3.07 10.78
N PRO A 19 1.52 -4.22 10.70
CA PRO A 19 2.89 -4.28 10.21
C PRO A 19 3.04 -3.67 8.81
N ALA A 20 4.26 -3.23 8.49
CA ALA A 20 4.58 -2.80 7.13
C ALA A 20 4.30 -3.94 6.14
N GLY A 21 3.57 -3.61 5.06
CA GLY A 21 3.13 -4.60 4.09
C GLY A 21 4.24 -5.15 3.19
N ASP A 22 3.96 -6.27 2.56
CA ASP A 22 4.79 -6.90 1.52
C ASP A 22 4.33 -6.44 0.13
N ALA A 23 5.24 -5.84 -0.64
CA ALA A 23 4.93 -5.29 -1.96
C ALA A 23 4.65 -6.37 -3.03
N LEU A 24 5.22 -7.58 -2.91
CA LEU A 24 4.92 -8.69 -3.82
C LEU A 24 3.52 -9.23 -3.56
N ARG A 25 3.14 -9.42 -2.29
CA ARG A 25 1.76 -9.78 -1.94
C ARG A 25 0.78 -8.68 -2.34
N GLY A 26 1.17 -7.42 -2.14
CA GLY A 26 0.39 -6.27 -2.56
C GLY A 26 0.16 -6.19 -4.07
N LYS A 27 1.15 -6.58 -4.87
CA LYS A 27 1.02 -6.69 -6.33
C LYS A 27 -0.03 -7.73 -6.71
N ALA A 28 0.06 -8.92 -6.13
CA ALA A 28 -0.93 -9.98 -6.36
C ALA A 28 -2.35 -9.54 -5.99
N LEU A 29 -2.49 -8.87 -4.83
CA LEU A 29 -3.76 -8.29 -4.39
C LEU A 29 -4.27 -7.17 -5.30
N PHE A 30 -3.39 -6.39 -5.92
CA PHE A 30 -3.80 -5.32 -6.82
C PHE A 30 -4.25 -5.83 -8.19
N ASP A 31 -3.52 -6.81 -8.74
CA ASP A 31 -3.73 -7.34 -10.09
C ASP A 31 -4.84 -8.41 -10.13
N ASN A 32 -4.98 -9.20 -9.07
CA ASN A 32 -6.03 -10.21 -8.94
C ASN A 32 -6.50 -10.34 -7.48
N PRO A 33 -7.27 -9.35 -6.97
CA PRO A 33 -7.70 -9.34 -5.58
C PRO A 33 -8.60 -10.53 -5.24
N ALA A 34 -9.40 -11.01 -6.18
CA ALA A 34 -10.27 -12.16 -5.99
C ALA A 34 -9.47 -13.40 -5.55
N GLN A 35 -8.47 -13.78 -6.35
CA GLN A 35 -7.62 -14.93 -6.05
C GLN A 35 -6.71 -14.68 -4.84
N ALA A 36 -6.05 -13.52 -4.79
CA ALA A 36 -5.03 -13.24 -3.78
C ALA A 36 -5.60 -13.00 -2.37
N SER A 37 -6.86 -12.58 -2.27
CA SER A 37 -7.52 -12.37 -0.97
C SER A 37 -8.45 -13.50 -0.54
N GLY A 38 -8.82 -14.40 -1.45
CA GLY A 38 -9.86 -15.41 -1.24
C GLY A 38 -11.29 -14.88 -1.38
N ASN A 39 -11.48 -13.61 -1.75
CA ASN A 39 -12.80 -12.99 -1.94
C ASN A 39 -13.17 -12.93 -3.42
N ASN A 40 -13.79 -13.99 -3.95
CA ASN A 40 -14.07 -14.17 -5.38
C ASN A 40 -14.90 -13.07 -6.07
N GLY A 41 -15.57 -12.18 -5.31
CA GLY A 41 -16.37 -11.07 -5.86
C GLY A 41 -15.61 -9.78 -6.14
N LEU A 42 -14.29 -9.72 -5.91
CA LEU A 42 -13.52 -8.50 -6.05
C LEU A 42 -13.04 -8.27 -7.50
N MET A 43 -13.31 -7.08 -8.02
CA MET A 43 -12.80 -6.61 -9.31
C MET A 43 -11.30 -6.29 -9.22
N THR A 44 -10.55 -6.40 -10.31
CA THR A 44 -9.13 -6.01 -10.34
C THR A 44 -8.93 -4.49 -10.17
N CYS A 45 -7.97 -4.07 -9.36
CA CYS A 45 -7.70 -2.64 -9.10
C CYS A 45 -7.23 -1.88 -10.34
N SER A 46 -6.49 -2.54 -11.24
CA SER A 46 -5.98 -1.94 -12.47
C SER A 46 -7.08 -1.55 -13.47
N SER A 47 -8.30 -2.10 -13.32
CA SER A 47 -9.46 -1.71 -14.14
C SER A 47 -9.83 -0.24 -14.01
N CYS A 48 -9.58 0.38 -12.85
CA CYS A 48 -9.85 1.80 -12.61
C CYS A 48 -8.58 2.64 -12.37
N HIS A 49 -7.49 2.03 -11.90
CA HIS A 49 -6.29 2.76 -11.50
C HIS A 49 -5.07 2.58 -12.43
N GLY A 50 -5.18 1.72 -13.45
CA GLY A 50 -4.06 1.37 -14.32
C GLY A 50 -2.95 0.59 -13.60
N SER A 51 -1.74 0.56 -14.16
CA SER A 51 -0.58 -0.15 -13.58
C SER A 51 0.26 0.78 -12.70
N VAL A 52 0.62 0.28 -11.50
CA VAL A 52 1.54 0.97 -10.58
C VAL A 52 2.96 0.99 -11.16
N GLU A 53 3.40 -0.07 -11.84
CA GLU A 53 4.67 -0.11 -12.56
C GLU A 53 4.73 0.91 -13.69
N ALA A 54 3.66 1.01 -14.50
CA ALA A 54 3.59 2.00 -15.56
C ALA A 54 3.73 3.42 -14.99
N ARG A 55 2.99 3.73 -13.91
CA ARG A 55 3.13 5.02 -13.22
C ARG A 55 4.56 5.25 -12.72
N ARG A 56 5.20 4.25 -12.09
CA ARG A 56 6.60 4.34 -11.65
C ARG A 56 7.56 4.61 -12.81
N ALA A 57 7.37 3.93 -13.94
CA ALA A 57 8.17 4.11 -15.14
C ALA A 57 8.00 5.51 -15.72
N THR A 58 6.77 6.04 -15.79
CA THR A 58 6.51 7.43 -16.24
C THR A 58 7.20 8.44 -15.34
N ILE A 59 7.09 8.27 -14.01
CA ILE A 59 7.78 9.14 -13.05
C ILE A 59 9.29 9.10 -13.28
N SER A 60 9.86 7.89 -13.36
CA SER A 60 11.29 7.73 -13.59
C SER A 60 11.76 8.34 -14.92
N GLN A 61 10.95 8.28 -15.97
CA GLN A 61 11.28 8.91 -17.26
C GLN A 61 11.24 10.43 -17.15
N ASN A 62 10.17 10.98 -16.56
CA ASN A 62 9.98 12.43 -16.42
C ASN A 62 11.07 13.10 -15.58
N THR A 63 11.68 12.36 -14.65
CA THR A 63 12.76 12.88 -13.81
C THR A 63 14.15 12.46 -14.25
N GLY A 64 14.29 11.74 -15.36
CA GLY A 64 15.59 11.17 -15.78
C GLY A 64 16.19 10.23 -14.71
N GLY A 65 15.35 9.55 -13.95
CA GLY A 65 15.74 8.69 -12.82
C GLY A 65 16.01 9.45 -11.51
N ALA A 66 15.87 10.77 -11.50
CA ALA A 66 15.99 11.57 -10.29
C ALA A 66 14.78 11.41 -9.36
N TYR A 67 14.98 11.78 -8.09
CA TYR A 67 13.91 11.77 -7.10
C TYR A 67 12.89 12.87 -7.40
N ASP A 68 11.61 12.50 -7.52
CA ASP A 68 10.50 13.43 -7.58
C ASP A 68 9.75 13.45 -6.23
N PRO A 69 9.88 14.51 -5.42
CA PRO A 69 9.16 14.62 -4.16
C PRO A 69 7.64 14.65 -4.34
N TYR A 70 7.14 15.11 -5.49
CA TYR A 70 5.70 15.22 -5.76
C TYR A 70 5.11 13.90 -6.29
N ALA A 71 5.94 13.03 -6.85
CA ALA A 71 5.51 11.74 -7.36
C ALA A 71 5.85 10.55 -6.44
N ASN A 72 6.72 10.75 -5.46
CA ASN A 72 7.05 9.81 -4.38
C ASN A 72 5.89 9.73 -3.37
N ILE A 73 5.41 8.51 -3.10
CA ILE A 73 4.36 8.24 -2.13
C ILE A 73 4.96 7.32 -1.08
N GLU A 74 5.22 7.88 0.09
CA GLU A 74 5.66 7.13 1.25
C GLU A 74 4.59 6.13 1.69
N PHE A 75 5.01 5.03 2.32
CA PHE A 75 4.11 3.96 2.76
C PHE A 75 2.96 4.47 3.63
N GLY A 76 3.25 5.32 4.63
CA GLY A 76 2.22 5.90 5.49
C GLY A 76 1.19 6.71 4.69
N THR A 77 1.65 7.54 3.75
CA THR A 77 0.75 8.29 2.85
C THR A 77 -0.07 7.36 1.96
N ALA A 78 0.52 6.29 1.42
CA ALA A 78 -0.20 5.30 0.63
C ALA A 78 -1.29 4.61 1.43
N MET A 79 -1.00 4.25 2.70
CA MET A 79 -1.93 3.62 3.62
C MET A 79 -3.09 4.56 3.97
N THR A 80 -2.80 5.79 4.39
CA THR A 80 -3.82 6.81 4.69
C THR A 80 -4.76 7.04 3.51
N ARG A 81 -4.20 7.22 2.31
CA ARG A 81 -5.00 7.45 1.09
C ARG A 81 -5.86 6.24 0.73
N LEU A 82 -5.33 5.02 0.88
CA LEU A 82 -6.07 3.80 0.58
C LEU A 82 -7.22 3.59 1.56
N VAL A 83 -6.96 3.72 2.86
CA VAL A 83 -8.00 3.59 3.90
C VAL A 83 -9.09 4.65 3.72
N ALA A 84 -8.71 5.92 3.46
CA ALA A 84 -9.66 6.99 3.19
C ALA A 84 -10.53 6.68 1.95
N ALA A 85 -9.94 6.13 0.89
CA ALA A 85 -10.68 5.73 -0.31
C ALA A 85 -11.65 4.57 -0.02
N LEU A 86 -11.20 3.54 0.71
CA LEU A 86 -12.06 2.42 1.10
C LEU A 86 -13.25 2.91 1.93
N GLN A 87 -13.06 3.85 2.85
CA GLN A 87 -14.13 4.37 3.70
C GLN A 87 -15.04 5.39 3.00
N GLY A 88 -14.51 6.21 2.11
CA GLY A 88 -15.24 7.35 1.52
C GLY A 88 -15.80 7.14 0.12
N GLN A 89 -15.26 6.20 -0.68
CA GLN A 89 -15.66 6.03 -2.08
C GLN A 89 -16.56 4.81 -2.26
N GLN A 90 -17.78 5.01 -2.76
CA GLN A 90 -18.74 3.90 -2.96
C GLN A 90 -18.23 2.85 -3.95
N ALA A 91 -17.55 3.27 -5.02
CA ALA A 91 -16.93 2.34 -5.97
C ALA A 91 -15.85 1.42 -5.33
N MET A 92 -15.30 1.82 -4.18
CA MET A 92 -14.32 1.04 -3.43
C MET A 92 -14.95 0.18 -2.31
N ALA A 93 -16.26 0.25 -2.10
CA ALA A 93 -16.92 -0.37 -0.94
C ALA A 93 -16.74 -1.90 -0.90
N ALA A 94 -16.72 -2.57 -2.05
CA ALA A 94 -16.52 -4.02 -2.14
C ALA A 94 -15.19 -4.47 -1.52
N PHE A 95 -14.15 -3.64 -1.57
CA PHE A 95 -12.81 -3.96 -1.06
C PHE A 95 -12.68 -3.78 0.46
N ARG A 96 -13.73 -3.33 1.16
CA ARG A 96 -13.75 -3.22 2.64
C ARG A 96 -13.65 -4.58 3.34
N VAL A 97 -13.89 -5.67 2.60
CA VAL A 97 -13.73 -7.06 3.08
C VAL A 97 -12.26 -7.47 3.23
N LEU A 98 -11.32 -6.70 2.67
CA LEU A 98 -9.90 -6.98 2.81
C LEU A 98 -9.45 -6.78 4.27
N THR A 99 -8.57 -7.67 4.74
CA THR A 99 -7.98 -7.55 6.07
C THR A 99 -7.05 -6.34 6.14
N ALA A 100 -6.80 -5.85 7.36
CA ALA A 100 -5.85 -4.75 7.56
C ALA A 100 -4.46 -5.06 6.98
N GLN A 101 -4.00 -6.31 7.08
CA GLN A 101 -2.73 -6.73 6.49
C GLN A 101 -2.75 -6.73 4.96
N GLN A 102 -3.85 -7.15 4.32
CA GLN A 102 -3.99 -7.08 2.86
C GLN A 102 -4.01 -5.63 2.37
N VAL A 103 -4.68 -4.73 3.09
CA VAL A 103 -4.65 -3.29 2.81
C VAL A 103 -3.24 -2.73 2.96
N SER A 104 -2.50 -3.14 3.99
CA SER A 104 -1.09 -2.77 4.19
C SER A 104 -0.20 -3.28 3.06
N ASP A 105 -0.37 -4.52 2.63
CA ASP A 105 0.37 -5.09 1.49
C ASP A 105 0.11 -4.28 0.20
N ILE A 106 -1.15 -3.94 -0.10
CA ILE A 106 -1.50 -3.08 -1.25
C ILE A 106 -0.86 -1.69 -1.11
N ALA A 107 -0.87 -1.09 0.07
CA ALA A 107 -0.21 0.20 0.31
C ALA A 107 1.31 0.12 0.10
N ALA A 108 1.95 -0.97 0.54
CA ALA A 108 3.36 -1.23 0.31
C ALA A 108 3.69 -1.43 -1.18
N TYR A 109 2.78 -2.04 -1.94
CA TYR A 109 2.90 -2.12 -3.39
C TYR A 109 2.65 -0.78 -4.09
N ARG A 110 1.72 0.05 -3.63
CA ARG A 110 1.46 1.38 -4.20
C ARG A 110 2.55 2.40 -3.90
N ARG A 111 3.33 2.19 -2.85
CA ARG A 111 4.43 3.11 -2.49
C ARG A 111 5.35 3.26 -3.70
N THR A 112 5.62 4.48 -4.10
CA THR A 112 6.71 4.78 -5.01
C THR A 112 7.85 5.15 -4.10
N ARG A 113 8.83 4.26 -3.93
CA ARG A 113 10.13 4.60 -3.34
C ARG A 113 11.20 4.33 -4.38
N ARG A 114 12.21 5.19 -4.40
CA ARG A 114 13.47 4.94 -5.11
C ARG A 114 13.98 3.54 -4.72
N ARG A 115 14.36 2.71 -5.71
CA ARG A 115 15.41 1.73 -5.46
C ARG A 115 16.67 2.56 -5.18
N PRO A 116 17.40 2.38 -4.06
CA PRO A 116 18.69 3.05 -3.94
C PRO A 116 19.50 2.67 -5.18
N ILE A 117 20.07 3.67 -5.86
CA ILE A 117 21.09 3.40 -6.87
C ILE A 117 22.19 2.72 -6.07
N LEU A 118 22.31 1.39 -6.15
CA LEU A 118 23.55 0.76 -5.72
C LEU A 118 24.62 1.45 -6.57
N PRO A 119 25.68 2.02 -5.97
CA PRO A 119 26.81 2.45 -6.77
C PRO A 119 27.23 1.22 -7.56
N THR A 120 27.18 1.35 -8.89
CA THR A 120 27.76 0.37 -9.79
C THR A 120 29.19 0.16 -9.30
N ARG A 121 29.50 -1.00 -8.71
CA ARG A 121 30.90 -1.37 -8.51
C ARG A 121 31.47 -1.46 -9.91
N ARG A 122 32.10 -0.38 -10.36
CA ARG A 122 33.05 -0.44 -11.46
C ARG A 122 34.24 -1.23 -10.91
N ASN A 123 34.44 -2.42 -11.47
CA ASN A 123 35.76 -3.04 -11.47
C ASN A 123 36.70 -2.23 -12.34
#